data_AF-A0A958JCQ7-F1
#
_entry.id   AF-A0A958JCQ7-F1
#
_cell.length_a   1.000
_cell.length_b   1.000
_cell.length_c   1.000
_cell.angle_alpha   90.00
_cell.angle_beta   90.00
_cell.angle_gamma   90.00
#
_symmetry.space_group_name_H-M   'P 1'
#
loop_
_entity.id
_entity.type
_entity.pdbx_description
1 polymer ?
#
loop_
_entity_poly.entity_id
_entity_poly.type
_entity_poly.pdbx_seq_one_letter_code
_entity_poly.pdbx_strand_id
1 'polypeptide(L)'
;MRPKVAVCFGGVSVEHEVSTISGIQALHAIDQSKYDPFPVYVTKTGRWFVGDGFVGDELGDIKNYSNIDSLLSRCEEVAPRPVRGDTKLYPLKRKLLSFVEGALPVDIYFPVFHGSFGEDGAVQGLFQLMNVPYVGCDVTGAATSMDKIVMKSIFRGVGLPVIESCWFTRFEFEEDERAILQR
;
A
#
# COMPACT_ATOMS: atom_id res chain seq x y z
N MET A 1 -6.16 19.96 -16.89
CA MET A 1 -6.50 19.30 -15.61
C MET A 1 -5.24 18.63 -15.11
N ARG A 2 -4.89 18.76 -13.83
CA ARG A 2 -3.73 18.08 -13.25
C ARG A 2 -4.12 16.61 -12.95
N PRO A 3 -3.22 15.62 -13.08
CA PRO A 3 -3.54 14.24 -12.75
C PRO A 3 -3.83 14.08 -11.25
N LYS A 4 -4.86 13.31 -10.92
CA LYS A 4 -5.26 12.97 -9.56
C LYS A 4 -4.45 11.81 -9.03
N VAL A 5 -3.70 12.06 -7.95
CA VAL A 5 -2.78 11.07 -7.36
C VAL A 5 -3.35 10.58 -6.03
N ALA A 6 -3.81 9.34 -5.99
CA ALA A 6 -4.23 8.69 -4.76
C ALA A 6 -2.98 8.28 -3.98
N VAL A 7 -2.65 8.99 -2.90
CA VAL A 7 -1.56 8.60 -2.01
C VAL A 7 -2.10 7.60 -1.00
N CYS A 8 -1.82 6.32 -1.22
CA CYS A 8 -2.38 5.22 -0.43
C CYS A 8 -1.41 4.83 0.70
N PHE A 9 -1.87 4.85 1.95
CA PHE A 9 -0.99 4.59 3.10
C PHE A 9 -1.74 3.93 4.28
N GLY A 10 -1.01 3.54 5.33
CA GLY A 10 -1.48 2.65 6.39
C GLY A 10 -1.27 1.18 6.02
N GLY A 11 -2.36 0.40 5.97
CA GLY A 11 -2.37 -0.99 5.52
C GLY A 11 -2.38 -2.03 6.66
N VAL A 12 -2.50 -3.30 6.29
CA VAL A 12 -2.53 -4.45 7.23
C VAL A 12 -1.10 -4.88 7.53
N SER A 13 -0.38 -4.08 8.32
CA SER A 13 1.05 -4.29 8.58
C SER A 13 1.42 -3.90 10.00
N VAL A 14 2.51 -4.48 10.52
CA VAL A 14 3.17 -4.04 11.76
C VAL A 14 3.82 -2.66 11.61
N GLU A 15 4.04 -2.21 10.37
CA GLU A 15 4.60 -0.90 10.01
C GLU A 15 3.52 0.12 9.63
N HIS A 16 2.26 -0.13 10.04
CA HIS A 16 1.11 0.71 9.69
C HIS A 16 1.29 2.20 10.04
N GLU A 17 1.83 2.51 11.23
CA GLU A 17 2.08 3.88 11.67
C GLU A 17 3.20 4.55 10.86
N VAL A 18 4.25 3.79 10.52
CA VAL A 18 5.35 4.28 9.67
C VAL A 18 4.82 4.63 8.27
N SER A 19 4.04 3.72 7.70
CA SER A 19 3.30 3.92 6.45
C SER A 19 2.42 5.16 6.48
N THR A 20 1.67 5.38 7.57
CA THR A 20 0.84 6.58 7.75
C THR A 20 1.67 7.86 7.73
N ILE A 21 2.79 7.91 8.46
CA ILE A 21 3.67 9.08 8.49
C ILE A 21 4.30 9.32 7.11
N SER A 22 4.86 8.28 6.48
CA SER A 22 5.47 8.35 5.16
C SER A 22 4.47 8.81 4.09
N GLY A 23 3.23 8.29 4.13
CA GLY A 23 2.16 8.65 3.21
C GLY A 23 1.79 10.12 3.31
N ILE A 24 1.64 10.65 4.53
CA ILE A 24 1.37 12.07 4.75
C ILE A 24 2.55 12.93 4.27
N GLN A 25 3.79 12.53 4.56
CA GLN A 25 4.96 13.26 4.07
C GLN A 25 5.02 13.28 2.54
N ALA A 26 4.76 12.15 1.88
CA ALA A 26 4.70 12.06 0.42
C ALA A 26 3.58 12.96 -0.15
N LEU A 27 2.40 12.93 0.46
CA LEU A 27 1.26 13.77 0.10
C LEU A 27 1.64 15.27 0.08
N HIS A 28 2.32 15.75 1.13
CA HIS A 28 2.77 17.14 1.23
C HIS A 28 3.96 17.49 0.33
N ALA A 29 4.77 16.51 -0.08
CA ALA A 29 5.95 16.71 -0.91
C ALA A 29 5.66 16.73 -2.43
N ILE A 30 4.53 16.17 -2.87
CA ILE A 30 4.16 16.15 -4.30
C ILE A 30 3.97 17.58 -4.83
N ASP A 31 4.53 17.86 -6.01
CA ASP A 31 4.42 19.14 -6.70
C ASP A 31 2.97 19.44 -7.09
N GLN A 32 2.28 20.20 -6.24
CA GLN A 32 0.88 20.57 -6.43
C GLN A 32 0.67 21.49 -7.64
N SER A 33 1.71 22.08 -8.23
CA SER A 33 1.55 22.82 -9.50
C SER A 33 1.29 21.87 -10.68
N LYS A 34 1.66 20.59 -10.56
CA LYS A 34 1.56 19.56 -11.60
C LYS A 34 0.52 18.49 -11.32
N TYR A 35 0.27 18.17 -10.06
CA TYR A 35 -0.60 17.08 -9.64
C TYR A 35 -1.68 17.54 -8.66
N ASP A 36 -2.76 16.78 -8.57
CA ASP A 36 -3.83 16.90 -7.58
C ASP A 36 -3.77 15.69 -6.61
N PRO A 37 -2.82 15.65 -5.67
CA PRO A 37 -2.69 14.53 -4.76
C PRO A 37 -3.73 14.60 -3.62
N PHE A 38 -4.30 13.45 -3.28
CA PHE A 38 -5.25 13.30 -2.18
C PHE A 38 -4.97 12.03 -1.38
N PRO A 39 -5.23 12.03 -0.07
CA PRO A 39 -4.94 10.88 0.78
C PRO A 39 -5.97 9.77 0.64
N VAL A 40 -5.48 8.53 0.68
CA VAL A 40 -6.28 7.32 0.76
C VAL A 40 -5.73 6.47 1.90
N TYR A 41 -6.40 6.50 3.04
CA TYR A 41 -5.97 5.78 4.22
C TYR A 41 -6.56 4.37 4.25
N VAL A 42 -5.73 3.36 4.50
CA VAL A 42 -6.14 1.96 4.64
C VAL A 42 -5.93 1.53 6.08
N THR A 43 -6.99 1.07 6.76
CA THR A 43 -6.92 0.64 8.16
C THR A 43 -6.09 -0.63 8.35
N LYS A 44 -5.78 -0.95 9.61
CA LYS A 44 -5.19 -2.25 10.01
C LYS A 44 -6.06 -3.48 9.69
N THR A 45 -7.32 -3.27 9.27
CA THR A 45 -8.24 -4.32 8.81
C THR A 45 -8.47 -4.27 7.29
N GLY A 46 -7.74 -3.42 6.56
CA GLY A 46 -7.80 -3.34 5.11
C GLY A 46 -8.97 -2.52 4.55
N ARG A 47 -9.65 -1.72 5.37
CA ARG A 47 -10.75 -0.83 4.93
C ARG A 47 -10.16 0.48 4.41
N TRP A 48 -10.64 0.97 3.27
CA TRP A 48 -10.08 2.14 2.60
C TRP A 48 -10.97 3.36 2.85
N PHE A 49 -10.35 4.51 3.12
CA PHE A 49 -11.03 5.75 3.46
C PHE A 49 -10.45 6.92 2.69
N VAL A 50 -11.33 7.85 2.32
CA VAL A 50 -11.00 9.16 1.78
C VAL A 50 -11.64 10.26 2.63
N GLY A 51 -10.99 11.42 2.70
CA GLY A 51 -11.55 12.64 3.24
C GLY A 51 -12.41 13.38 2.22
N ASP A 52 -12.68 14.65 2.49
CA ASP A 52 -13.46 15.54 1.63
C ASP A 52 -12.58 16.46 0.76
N GLY A 53 -11.26 16.22 0.68
CA GLY A 53 -10.32 17.14 0.07
C GLY A 53 -9.05 16.54 -0.53
N PHE A 54 -8.08 17.43 -0.77
CA PHE A 54 -6.74 17.13 -1.28
C PHE A 54 -5.72 17.23 -0.14
N VAL A 55 -4.45 17.52 -0.45
CA VAL A 55 -3.41 17.79 0.57
C VAL A 55 -3.92 18.70 1.69
N GLY A 56 -3.70 18.26 2.94
CA GLY A 56 -4.11 19.00 4.12
C GLY A 56 -5.55 18.77 4.58
N ASP A 57 -6.27 17.80 3.98
CA ASP A 57 -7.53 17.32 4.52
C ASP A 57 -7.35 16.58 5.88
N GLU A 58 -8.46 16.08 6.44
CA GLU A 58 -8.50 15.35 7.71
C GLU A 58 -7.52 14.16 7.78
N LEU A 59 -7.31 13.43 6.68
CA LEU A 59 -6.37 12.30 6.57
C LEU A 59 -4.94 12.79 6.26
N GLY A 60 -4.78 13.99 5.72
CA GLY A 60 -3.50 14.64 5.42
C GLY A 60 -2.82 15.31 6.62
N ASP A 61 -3.44 15.34 7.80
CA ASP A 61 -2.85 15.86 9.04
C ASP A 61 -2.60 14.75 10.07
N ILE A 62 -1.32 14.50 10.36
CA ILE A 62 -0.87 13.48 11.31
C ILE A 62 -1.47 13.66 12.71
N LYS A 63 -1.83 14.88 13.11
CA LYS A 63 -2.41 15.17 14.43
C LYS A 63 -3.75 14.47 14.65
N ASN A 64 -4.49 14.20 13.57
CA ASN A 64 -5.80 13.56 13.62
C ASN A 64 -5.74 12.06 13.93
N TYR A 65 -4.56 11.43 13.82
CA TYR A 65 -4.39 9.99 14.03
C TYR A 65 -4.30 9.58 15.51
N SER A 66 -4.34 10.55 16.43
CA SER A 66 -4.41 10.29 17.88
C SER A 66 -5.73 9.64 18.31
N ASN A 67 -6.82 9.83 17.55
CA ASN A 67 -8.10 9.17 17.75
C ASN A 67 -8.69 8.73 16.41
N ILE A 68 -8.39 7.48 16.04
CA ILE A 68 -8.75 6.94 14.73
C ILE A 68 -10.26 6.83 14.51
N ASP A 69 -11.03 6.46 15.53
CA ASP A 69 -12.48 6.31 15.40
C ASP A 69 -13.16 7.66 15.12
N SER A 70 -12.70 8.71 15.81
CA SER A 70 -13.14 10.08 15.55
C SER A 70 -12.81 10.51 14.13
N LEU A 71 -11.58 10.29 13.67
CA LEU A 71 -11.15 10.62 12.32
C LEU A 71 -12.01 9.90 11.27
N LEU A 72 -12.12 8.58 11.35
CA LEU A 72 -12.86 7.78 10.38
C LEU A 72 -14.37 8.06 10.35
N SER A 73 -14.94 8.58 11.45
CA SER A 73 -16.35 9.01 11.48
C SER A 73 -16.64 10.18 10.52
N ARG A 74 -15.62 11.00 10.24
CA ARG A 74 -15.68 12.14 9.31
C ARG A 74 -15.21 11.78 7.89
N CYS A 75 -14.79 10.54 7.65
CA CYS A 75 -14.34 10.07 6.36
C CYS A 75 -15.42 9.24 5.63
N GLU A 76 -15.17 8.99 4.36
CA GLU A 76 -15.97 8.10 3.52
C GLU A 76 -15.22 6.80 3.23
N GLU A 77 -15.86 5.68 3.51
CA GLU A 77 -15.31 4.36 3.21
C GLU A 77 -15.52 4.05 1.73
N VAL A 78 -14.43 3.73 1.04
CA VAL A 78 -14.39 3.46 -0.40
C VAL A 78 -13.72 2.13 -0.68
N ALA A 79 -13.78 1.66 -1.93
CA ALA A 79 -12.92 0.59 -2.41
C ALA A 79 -12.63 0.74 -3.90
N PRO A 80 -11.45 0.31 -4.38
CA PRO A 80 -11.25 0.06 -5.80
C PRO A 80 -12.06 -1.17 -6.24
N ARG A 81 -12.38 -1.25 -7.53
CA ARG A 81 -12.93 -2.47 -8.14
C ARG A 81 -11.86 -3.10 -9.01
N PRO A 82 -11.60 -4.42 -8.91
CA PRO A 82 -10.60 -5.12 -9.73
C PRO A 82 -11.12 -5.34 -11.17
N VAL A 83 -11.50 -4.25 -11.84
CA VAL A 83 -12.02 -4.23 -13.20
C VAL A 83 -11.00 -3.52 -14.07
N ARG A 84 -10.56 -4.18 -15.14
CA ARG A 84 -9.56 -3.64 -16.06
C ARG A 84 -10.02 -2.31 -16.66
N GLY A 85 -9.22 -1.25 -16.47
CA GLY A 85 -9.50 0.11 -16.92
C GLY A 85 -10.36 0.95 -15.97
N ASP A 86 -10.84 0.38 -14.87
CA ASP A 86 -11.56 1.12 -13.84
C ASP A 86 -10.58 1.67 -12.80
N THR A 87 -10.26 2.96 -12.90
CA THR A 87 -9.29 3.61 -12.03
C THR A 87 -9.92 4.22 -10.77
N LYS A 88 -11.23 4.07 -10.55
CA LYS A 88 -11.94 4.88 -9.56
C LYS A 88 -12.02 4.22 -8.19
N LEU A 89 -12.20 5.03 -7.16
CA LEU A 89 -12.59 4.60 -5.83
C LEU A 89 -14.11 4.79 -5.65
N TYR A 90 -14.79 3.76 -5.16
CA TYR A 90 -16.25 3.74 -5.05
C TYR A 90 -16.67 3.75 -3.58
N PRO A 91 -17.55 4.68 -3.16
CA PRO A 91 -18.15 4.65 -1.84
C PRO A 91 -18.89 3.34 -1.58
N LEU A 92 -18.65 2.73 -0.42
CA LEU A 92 -19.31 1.48 -0.03
C LEU A 92 -20.70 1.70 0.59
N LYS A 93 -21.00 2.92 1.04
CA LYS A 93 -22.30 3.29 1.62
C LYS A 93 -22.75 4.61 1.04
N ARG A 94 -24.02 4.68 0.63
CA ARG A 94 -24.65 5.92 0.16
C ARG A 94 -25.09 6.75 1.37
N LYS A 95 -24.30 7.77 1.75
CA LYS A 95 -24.70 8.75 2.78
C LYS A 95 -25.49 9.90 2.14
N LEU A 96 -26.42 10.51 2.88
CA LEU A 96 -27.14 11.72 2.44
C LEU A 96 -26.19 12.90 2.23
N LEU A 97 -25.13 12.97 3.04
CA LEU A 97 -24.00 13.89 2.95
C LEU A 97 -22.77 13.05 2.58
N SER A 98 -22.71 12.61 1.33
CA SER A 98 -21.52 11.95 0.78
C SER A 98 -20.55 13.03 0.32
N PHE A 99 -19.29 12.92 0.72
CA PHE A 99 -18.24 13.84 0.27
C PHE A 99 -17.82 13.52 -1.17
N VAL A 100 -18.08 12.28 -1.58
CA VAL A 100 -17.80 11.78 -2.92
C VAL A 100 -19.12 11.47 -3.65
N GLU A 101 -19.60 12.40 -4.47
CA GLU A 101 -20.71 12.10 -5.37
C GLU A 101 -20.28 11.04 -6.42
N GLY A 102 -20.67 9.79 -6.19
CA GLY A 102 -20.38 8.69 -7.09
C GLY A 102 -18.95 8.17 -6.94
N ALA A 103 -18.26 7.92 -8.05
CA ALA A 103 -16.94 7.29 -8.05
C ALA A 103 -15.83 8.34 -8.15
N LEU A 104 -14.89 8.33 -7.20
CA LEU A 104 -13.76 9.26 -7.18
C LEU A 104 -12.74 8.86 -8.25
N PRO A 105 -12.47 9.72 -9.26
CA PRO A 105 -11.50 9.40 -10.28
C PRO A 105 -10.07 9.46 -9.74
N VAL A 106 -9.27 8.46 -10.10
CA VAL A 106 -7.82 8.40 -9.83
C VAL A 106 -7.11 8.25 -11.16
N ASP A 107 -6.02 8.98 -11.35
CA ASP A 107 -5.17 8.83 -12.53
C ASP A 107 -3.92 8.00 -12.21
N ILE A 108 -3.40 8.13 -10.98
CA ILE A 108 -2.20 7.43 -10.50
C ILE A 108 -2.42 6.96 -9.06
N TYR A 109 -2.14 5.69 -8.79
CA TYR A 109 -2.03 5.18 -7.43
C TYR A 109 -0.59 5.31 -6.93
N PHE A 110 -0.38 5.96 -5.80
CA PHE A 110 0.92 6.08 -5.16
C PHE A 110 0.88 5.27 -3.86
N PRO A 111 1.21 3.97 -3.89
CA PRO A 111 1.25 3.14 -2.69
C PRO A 111 2.47 3.49 -1.84
N VAL A 112 2.21 4.01 -0.66
CA VAL A 112 3.18 4.25 0.42
C VAL A 112 2.86 3.27 1.55
N PHE A 113 2.71 2.00 1.20
CA PHE A 113 2.51 0.90 2.15
C PHE A 113 3.85 0.30 2.58
N HIS A 114 3.89 -0.29 3.77
CA HIS A 114 5.07 -0.98 4.30
C HIS A 114 4.75 -2.42 4.69
N GLY A 115 5.73 -3.30 4.57
CA GLY A 115 5.64 -4.69 4.99
C GLY A 115 4.69 -5.54 4.14
N SER A 116 4.13 -6.57 4.77
CA SER A 116 3.24 -7.53 4.11
C SER A 116 2.03 -6.85 3.45
N PHE A 117 1.60 -7.41 2.32
CA PHE A 117 0.58 -6.90 1.39
C PHE A 117 0.91 -5.58 0.68
N GLY A 118 1.82 -4.76 1.23
CA GLY A 118 2.27 -3.49 0.64
C GLY A 118 3.47 -3.64 -0.27
N GLU A 119 4.45 -4.47 0.12
CA GLU A 119 5.75 -4.59 -0.53
C GLU A 119 5.99 -5.98 -1.17
N ASP A 120 5.12 -6.95 -0.91
CA ASP A 120 5.25 -8.35 -1.34
C ASP A 120 4.62 -8.67 -2.71
N GLY A 121 4.07 -7.68 -3.40
CA GLY A 121 3.41 -7.84 -4.69
C GLY A 121 1.89 -7.96 -4.62
N ALA A 122 1.27 -8.09 -3.44
CA ALA A 122 -0.17 -8.29 -3.35
C ALA A 122 -0.97 -7.07 -3.86
N VAL A 123 -0.68 -5.87 -3.36
CA VAL A 123 -1.36 -4.65 -3.82
C VAL A 123 -0.96 -4.27 -5.24
N GLN A 124 0.28 -4.55 -5.65
CA GLN A 124 0.73 -4.38 -7.03
C GLN A 124 -0.10 -5.27 -7.97
N GLY A 125 -0.42 -6.49 -7.55
CA GLY A 125 -1.29 -7.41 -8.29
C GLY A 125 -2.69 -6.85 -8.48
N LEU A 126 -3.27 -6.22 -7.45
CA LEU A 126 -4.54 -5.51 -7.56
C LEU A 126 -4.47 -4.40 -8.62
N PHE A 127 -3.45 -3.54 -8.56
CA PHE A 127 -3.30 -2.44 -9.53
C PHE A 127 -3.04 -2.95 -10.97
N GLN A 128 -2.30 -4.04 -11.12
CA GLN A 128 -2.09 -4.68 -12.42
C GLN A 128 -3.38 -5.29 -12.99
N LEU A 129 -4.21 -5.94 -12.16
CA LEU A 129 -5.52 -6.45 -12.58
C LEU A 129 -6.45 -5.31 -13.05
N MET A 130 -6.42 -4.18 -12.34
CA MET A 130 -7.15 -2.98 -12.73
C MET A 130 -6.54 -2.29 -13.96
N ASN A 131 -5.31 -2.62 -14.35
CA ASN A 131 -4.56 -1.96 -15.43
C ASN A 131 -4.48 -0.45 -15.22
N VAL A 132 -4.08 -0.03 -14.02
CA VAL A 132 -3.94 1.38 -13.62
C VAL A 132 -2.48 1.76 -13.45
N PRO A 133 -2.10 3.03 -13.72
CA PRO A 133 -0.77 3.52 -13.38
C PRO A 133 -0.56 3.53 -11.87
N TYR A 134 0.57 3.01 -11.41
CA TYR A 134 0.97 3.11 -10.02
C TYR A 134 2.48 3.27 -9.85
N VAL A 135 2.89 3.84 -8.71
CA VAL A 135 4.31 4.07 -8.37
C VAL A 135 4.93 2.83 -7.72
N GLY A 136 6.19 2.52 -8.05
CA GLY A 136 6.98 1.47 -7.42
C GLY A 136 7.28 0.28 -8.32
N CYS A 137 7.64 -0.85 -7.71
CA CYS A 137 7.96 -2.09 -8.41
C CYS A 137 6.73 -2.73 -9.06
N ASP A 138 6.96 -3.53 -10.11
CA ASP A 138 5.95 -4.48 -10.57
C ASP A 138 5.76 -5.65 -9.58
N VAL A 139 4.79 -6.52 -9.85
CA VAL A 139 4.50 -7.69 -9.00
C VAL A 139 5.75 -8.57 -8.83
N THR A 140 6.49 -8.82 -9.92
CA THR A 140 7.68 -9.66 -9.88
C THR A 140 8.79 -9.03 -9.03
N GLY A 141 9.10 -7.75 -9.25
CA GLY A 141 10.11 -7.02 -8.49
C GLY A 141 9.74 -6.93 -7.01
N ALA A 142 8.49 -6.62 -6.69
CA ALA A 142 7.99 -6.59 -5.31
C ALA A 142 8.15 -7.96 -4.62
N ALA A 143 7.54 -9.01 -5.17
CA ALA A 143 7.56 -10.35 -4.58
C ALA A 143 8.98 -10.91 -4.41
N THR A 144 9.83 -10.76 -5.44
CA THR A 144 11.20 -11.31 -5.41
C THR A 144 12.14 -10.52 -4.50
N SER A 145 11.89 -9.23 -4.27
CA SER A 145 12.69 -8.42 -3.35
C SER A 145 12.28 -8.58 -1.89
N MET A 146 11.01 -8.92 -1.63
CA MET A 146 10.49 -9.12 -0.28
C MET A 146 10.92 -10.46 0.32
N ASP A 147 10.88 -11.55 -0.47
CA ASP A 147 11.35 -12.86 -0.03
C ASP A 147 12.88 -12.94 -0.10
N LYS A 148 13.54 -12.96 1.06
CA LYS A 148 15.01 -12.98 1.14
C LYS A 148 15.64 -14.28 0.63
N ILE A 149 14.91 -15.39 0.63
CA ILE A 149 15.39 -16.66 0.07
C ILE A 149 15.44 -16.53 -1.45
N VAL A 150 14.36 -16.06 -2.05
CA VAL A 150 14.25 -15.84 -3.51
C VAL A 150 15.23 -14.76 -3.96
N MET A 151 15.24 -13.60 -3.30
CA MET A 151 16.16 -12.49 -3.58
C MET A 151 17.62 -12.95 -3.62
N LYS A 152 18.08 -13.63 -2.56
CA LYS A 152 19.47 -14.12 -2.49
C LYS A 152 19.77 -15.16 -3.56
N SER A 153 18.79 -16.00 -3.91
CA SER A 153 18.97 -17.00 -4.97
C SER A 153 19.13 -16.35 -6.35
N ILE A 154 18.35 -15.31 -6.65
CA ILE A 154 18.50 -14.51 -7.88
C ILE A 154 19.87 -13.84 -7.89
N PHE A 155 20.25 -13.17 -6.79
CA PHE A 155 21.54 -12.46 -6.70
C PHE A 155 22.73 -13.41 -6.91
N ARG A 156 22.73 -14.59 -6.28
CA ARG A 156 23.75 -15.62 -6.54
C ARG A 156 23.77 -16.04 -8.01
N GLY A 157 22.59 -16.26 -8.60
CA GLY A 157 22.45 -16.67 -10.00
C GLY A 157 23.03 -15.68 -11.00
N VAL A 158 23.07 -14.38 -10.66
CA VAL A 158 23.69 -13.33 -11.49
C VAL A 158 25.09 -12.92 -11.02
N GLY A 159 25.69 -13.65 -10.08
CA GLY A 159 27.05 -13.39 -9.60
C GLY A 159 27.19 -12.20 -8.64
N LEU A 160 26.09 -11.71 -8.05
CA LEU A 160 26.14 -10.68 -7.02
C LEU A 160 26.52 -11.29 -5.66
N PRO A 161 27.37 -10.62 -4.87
CA PRO A 161 27.76 -11.10 -3.56
C PRO A 161 26.57 -11.10 -2.60
N VAL A 162 26.35 -12.21 -1.90
CA VAL A 162 25.38 -12.32 -0.81
C VAL A 162 26.00 -13.04 0.38
N ILE A 163 25.53 -12.70 1.58
CA ILE A 163 25.92 -13.42 2.80
C ILE A 163 25.41 -14.86 2.71
N GLU A 164 26.33 -15.80 2.92
CA GLU A 164 26.04 -17.23 3.03
C GLU A 164 24.94 -17.46 4.05
N SER A 165 23.96 -18.28 3.69
CA SER A 165 22.81 -18.53 4.53
C SER A 165 22.10 -19.80 4.10
N CYS A 166 21.66 -20.58 5.05
CA CYS A 166 20.65 -21.62 4.86
C CYS A 166 19.25 -21.05 5.11
N TRP A 167 18.24 -21.78 4.66
CA TRP A 167 16.84 -21.56 5.01
C TRP A 167 16.20 -22.94 5.25
N PHE A 168 15.11 -22.94 5.99
CA PHE A 168 14.33 -24.13 6.32
C PHE A 168 12.90 -23.72 6.63
N THR A 169 11.99 -24.65 6.46
CA THR A 169 10.60 -24.51 6.89
C THR A 169 10.45 -24.96 8.34
N ARG A 170 9.36 -24.53 8.99
CA ARG A 170 8.98 -25.05 10.31
C ARG A 170 8.90 -26.58 10.32
N PHE A 171 8.34 -27.16 9.26
CA PHE A 171 8.18 -28.62 9.13
C PHE A 171 9.53 -29.34 9.14
N GLU A 172 10.50 -28.90 8.33
CA GLU A 172 11.84 -29.50 8.31
C GLU A 172 12.54 -29.40 9.67
N PHE A 173 12.35 -28.28 10.38
CA PHE A 173 12.95 -28.07 11.70
C PHE A 173 12.30 -28.96 12.77
N GLU A 174 10.98 -29.13 12.73
CA GLU A 174 10.24 -30.00 13.65
C GLU A 174 10.50 -31.49 13.37
N GLU A 175 10.82 -31.86 12.13
CA GLU A 175 11.18 -33.22 11.73
C GLU A 175 12.60 -33.61 12.18
N ASP A 176 13.60 -32.77 11.94
CA ASP A 176 14.99 -33.01 12.37
C ASP A 176 15.79 -31.71 12.60
N GLU A 177 15.64 -31.14 13.80
CA GLU A 177 16.39 -29.96 14.24
C GLU A 177 17.92 -30.14 14.12
N ARG A 178 18.45 -31.33 14.41
CA ARG A 178 19.89 -31.56 14.40
C ARG A 178 20.45 -31.47 12.99
N ALA A 179 19.73 -32.00 12.01
CA ALA A 179 20.10 -31.87 10.60
C ALA A 179 20.11 -30.40 10.15
N ILE A 180 19.15 -29.59 10.60
CA ILE A 180 19.11 -28.17 10.26
C ILE A 180 20.26 -27.38 10.87
N LEU A 181 20.60 -27.61 12.14
CA LEU A 181 21.70 -26.92 12.83
C LEU A 181 23.10 -27.26 12.27
N GLN A 182 23.21 -28.29 11.43
CA GLN A 182 24.45 -28.70 10.78
C GLN A 182 24.58 -28.18 9.33
N ARG A 183 23.58 -27.48 8.79
CA ARG A 183 23.61 -26.89 7.44
C ARG A 183 24.51 -25.67 7.35
#